data_AF-A0A399M1K6-F1
#
_entry.id   AF-A0A399M1K6-F1
#
_cell.length_a   1.000
_cell.length_b   1.000
_cell.length_c   1.000
_cell.angle_alpha   90.00
_cell.angle_beta   90.00
_cell.angle_gamma   90.00
#
_symmetry.space_group_name_H-M   'P 1'
#
loop_
_entity.id
_entity.type
_entity.pdbx_description
1 polymer ?
#
loop_
_entity_poly.entity_id
_entity_poly.type
_entity_poly.pdbx_seq_one_letter_code
_entity_poly.pdbx_strand_id
1 'polypeptide(L)'
;MRAMLSHSYDRSFIACIKCITPGFEGYLDCAKLVTRNGSPVRVADDWLILSSFESEQPHMFWFRCLFDASIGRPYYDIQSWSRRTGRDFQSKNRHLDINGNGYAGLYPQAPGKEQLWKFMTVQEDGSWASMTSIVEAGQQVEGRIRTRSNLELQAAGRDTVGDRWFAYACTGGGVALDLCLEVLHIGEELMDDH
;
A
#
# COMPACT_ATOMS: atom_id res chain seq x y z
N MET A 1 -18.72 23.66 -7.83
CA MET A 1 -17.94 23.68 -6.57
C MET A 1 -16.66 22.88 -6.79
N ARG A 2 -15.47 23.45 -6.56
CA ARG A 2 -14.23 22.65 -6.55
C ARG A 2 -14.27 21.77 -5.31
N ALA A 3 -14.23 20.45 -5.49
CA ALA A 3 -14.15 19.50 -4.40
C ALA A 3 -12.90 19.75 -3.55
N MET A 4 -13.10 20.21 -2.32
CA MET A 4 -12.06 20.47 -1.33
C MET A 4 -11.77 19.16 -0.59
N LEU A 5 -10.58 18.61 -0.82
CA LEU A 5 -10.09 17.47 -0.05
C LEU A 5 -9.59 17.97 1.30
N SER A 6 -10.09 17.38 2.38
CA SER A 6 -9.66 17.68 3.75
C SER A 6 -8.98 16.45 4.37
N HIS A 7 -7.90 16.66 5.10
CA HIS A 7 -7.29 15.59 5.87
C HIS A 7 -8.27 15.10 6.95
N SER A 8 -8.43 13.79 7.07
CA SER A 8 -9.33 13.14 8.01
C SER A 8 -8.52 12.20 8.91
N TYR A 9 -8.23 12.66 10.13
CA TYR A 9 -7.40 11.90 11.08
C TYR A 9 -8.08 10.60 11.52
N ASP A 10 -9.38 10.66 11.82
CA ASP A 10 -10.24 9.53 12.18
C ASP A 10 -10.33 8.42 11.13
N ARG A 11 -10.03 8.74 9.86
CA ARG A 11 -10.04 7.79 8.73
C ARG A 11 -8.65 7.44 8.22
N SER A 12 -7.62 8.07 8.80
CA SER A 12 -6.25 7.69 8.54
C SER A 12 -5.88 6.53 9.44
N PHE A 13 -5.01 5.65 8.97
CA PHE A 13 -4.59 4.48 9.75
C PHE A 13 -3.28 3.92 9.23
N ILE A 14 -2.61 3.13 10.06
CA ILE A 14 -1.41 2.39 9.69
C ILE A 14 -1.79 0.93 9.56
N ALA A 15 -1.39 0.29 8.47
CA ALA A 15 -1.65 -1.12 8.23
C ALA A 15 -0.46 -1.81 7.60
N CYS A 16 -0.32 -3.12 7.82
CA CYS A 16 0.43 -3.96 6.89
C CYS A 16 -0.51 -4.50 5.81
N ILE A 17 0.04 -4.87 4.66
CA ILE A 17 -0.75 -5.27 3.50
C ILE A 17 -0.32 -6.68 3.08
N LYS A 18 -1.23 -7.64 3.29
CA LYS A 18 -1.07 -9.02 2.83
C LYS A 18 -1.76 -9.19 1.49
N CYS A 19 -1.11 -9.86 0.54
CA CYS A 19 -1.78 -10.33 -0.67
C CYS A 19 -2.37 -11.72 -0.44
N ILE A 20 -3.63 -11.88 -0.82
CA ILE A 20 -4.40 -13.12 -0.72
C ILE A 20 -4.80 -13.66 -2.10
N THR A 21 -4.28 -13.08 -3.18
CA THR A 21 -4.48 -13.59 -4.53
C THR A 21 -3.80 -14.96 -4.70
N PRO A 22 -4.53 -15.99 -5.18
CA PRO A 22 -3.96 -17.31 -5.41
C PRO A 22 -2.69 -17.29 -6.28
N GLY A 23 -1.62 -17.90 -5.77
CA GLY A 23 -0.31 -17.97 -6.43
C GLY A 23 0.58 -16.72 -6.26
N PHE A 24 0.07 -15.68 -5.59
CA PHE A 24 0.76 -14.43 -5.26
C PHE A 24 0.69 -14.11 -3.75
N GLU A 25 0.47 -15.12 -2.92
CA GLU A 25 0.35 -14.96 -1.47
C GLU A 25 1.66 -14.43 -0.87
N GLY A 26 1.56 -13.37 -0.07
CA GLY A 26 2.73 -12.68 0.45
C GLY A 26 2.40 -11.32 1.05
N TYR A 27 3.40 -10.46 1.16
CA TYR A 27 3.24 -9.10 1.70
C TYR A 27 3.72 -8.05 0.70
N LEU A 28 3.02 -6.91 0.66
CA LEU A 28 3.55 -5.72 0.01
C LEU A 28 4.61 -5.08 0.90
N ASP A 29 5.63 -4.55 0.25
CA ASP A 29 6.86 -4.09 0.87
C ASP A 29 7.55 -3.05 0.00
N CYS A 30 8.55 -2.37 0.55
CA CYS A 30 9.48 -1.51 -0.20
C CYS A 30 10.90 -2.08 -0.06
N ALA A 31 11.01 -3.39 -0.28
CA ALA A 31 12.26 -4.13 -0.30
C ALA A 31 12.18 -5.24 -1.35
N LYS A 32 13.24 -5.38 -2.14
CA LYS A 32 13.40 -6.51 -3.07
C LYS A 32 14.11 -7.67 -2.40
N LEU A 33 13.98 -8.84 -3.01
CA LEU A 33 14.77 -10.00 -2.63
C LEU A 33 16.05 -10.06 -3.47
N VAL A 34 17.15 -10.36 -2.79
CA VAL A 34 18.44 -10.67 -3.43
C VAL A 34 19.08 -11.88 -2.74
N THR A 35 19.98 -12.56 -3.43
CA THR A 35 20.77 -13.62 -2.81
C THR A 35 21.98 -13.02 -2.10
N ARG A 36 22.12 -13.28 -0.79
CA ARG A 36 23.30 -12.93 -0.02
C ARG A 36 23.74 -14.13 0.79
N ASN A 37 25.01 -14.53 0.67
CA ASN A 37 25.57 -15.72 1.33
C ASN A 37 24.75 -17.00 1.08
N GLY A 38 24.18 -17.14 -0.13
CA GLY A 38 23.38 -18.31 -0.51
C GLY A 38 21.93 -18.31 0.02
N SER A 39 21.49 -17.28 0.73
CA SER A 39 20.13 -17.16 1.24
C SER A 39 19.41 -15.94 0.65
N PRO A 40 18.08 -16.02 0.44
CA PRO A 40 17.30 -14.85 0.07
C PRO A 40 17.26 -13.86 1.24
N VAL A 41 17.57 -12.61 0.96
CA VAL A 41 17.51 -11.51 1.93
C VAL A 41 16.76 -10.33 1.33
N ARG A 42 16.07 -9.57 2.19
CA ARG A 42 15.41 -8.31 1.84
C ARG A 42 16.44 -7.17 1.80
N VAL A 43 16.37 -6.35 0.75
CA VAL A 43 17.14 -5.10 0.62
C VAL A 43 16.17 -3.99 0.25
N ALA A 44 16.26 -2.85 0.95
CA ALA A 44 15.43 -1.68 0.69
C ALA A 44 15.41 -1.32 -0.80
N ASP A 45 14.23 -1.00 -1.30
CA ASP A 45 14.00 -0.55 -2.68
C ASP A 45 12.95 0.57 -2.68
N ASP A 46 13.00 1.46 -3.67
CA ASP A 46 12.00 2.53 -3.82
C ASP A 46 10.72 2.01 -4.46
N TRP A 47 10.73 0.83 -5.08
CA TRP A 47 9.54 0.24 -5.68
C TRP A 47 8.66 -0.46 -4.66
N LEU A 48 7.35 -0.42 -4.89
CA LEU A 48 6.40 -1.27 -4.18
C LEU A 48 6.51 -2.69 -4.74
N ILE A 49 6.79 -3.63 -3.86
CA ILE A 49 7.14 -5.00 -4.20
C ILE A 49 6.23 -5.94 -3.43
N LEU A 50 5.67 -6.92 -4.12
CA LEU A 50 5.01 -8.07 -3.51
C LEU A 50 6.03 -9.20 -3.38
N SER A 51 6.15 -9.82 -2.22
CA SER A 51 7.05 -10.96 -2.06
C SER A 51 6.47 -12.06 -1.16
N SER A 52 6.92 -13.29 -1.38
CA SER A 52 6.63 -14.42 -0.48
C SER A 52 7.50 -14.45 0.78
N PHE A 53 8.25 -13.38 1.05
CA PHE A 53 9.07 -13.31 2.23
C PHE A 53 8.18 -13.02 3.45
N GLU A 54 8.05 -14.01 4.33
CA GLU A 54 7.33 -13.85 5.58
C GLU A 54 8.24 -13.19 6.61
N SER A 55 7.78 -12.08 7.16
CA SER A 55 8.47 -11.33 8.21
C SER A 55 7.59 -11.30 9.44
N GLU A 56 8.15 -11.55 10.62
CA GLU A 56 7.45 -11.33 11.90
C GLU A 56 7.01 -9.86 12.07
N GLN A 57 7.66 -8.96 11.34
CA GLN A 57 7.33 -7.54 11.27
C GLN A 57 7.20 -7.14 9.80
N PRO A 58 6.00 -7.29 9.20
CA PRO A 58 5.74 -6.83 7.84
C PRO A 58 5.99 -5.32 7.68
N HIS A 59 6.19 -4.87 6.46
CA HIS A 59 6.29 -3.44 6.20
C HIS A 59 4.95 -2.77 6.47
N MET A 60 4.99 -1.66 7.19
CA MET A 60 3.81 -0.87 7.52
C MET A 60 3.65 0.26 6.51
N PHE A 61 2.41 0.57 6.18
CA PHE A 61 2.05 1.71 5.35
C PHE A 61 1.07 2.59 6.11
N TRP A 62 1.27 3.90 6.04
CA TRP A 62 0.31 4.87 6.53
C TRP A 62 -0.65 5.24 5.40
N PHE A 63 -1.93 4.97 5.60
CA PHE A 63 -3.02 5.35 4.72
C PHE A 63 -3.54 6.71 5.17
N ARG A 64 -2.86 7.79 4.76
CA ARG A 64 -3.27 9.15 5.11
C ARG A 64 -4.52 9.55 4.33
N CYS A 65 -5.65 9.68 5.01
CA CYS A 65 -6.94 9.92 4.37
C CYS A 65 -7.18 11.40 4.04
N LEU A 66 -7.39 11.69 2.76
CA LEU A 66 -7.94 12.92 2.23
C LEU A 66 -9.39 12.69 1.81
N PHE A 67 -10.33 13.19 2.61
CA PHE A 67 -11.76 12.99 2.43
C PHE A 67 -12.36 14.06 1.51
N ASP A 68 -13.15 13.61 0.53
CA ASP A 68 -13.96 14.45 -0.35
C ASP A 68 -15.40 14.51 0.18
N ALA A 69 -15.69 15.51 1.00
CA ALA A 69 -17.01 15.68 1.61
C ALA A 69 -18.13 15.89 0.58
N SER A 70 -17.81 16.38 -0.63
CA SER A 70 -18.80 16.65 -1.67
C SER A 70 -19.43 15.39 -2.25
N ILE A 71 -18.72 14.26 -2.19
CA ILE A 71 -19.16 12.95 -2.69
C ILE A 71 -19.04 11.85 -1.63
N GLY A 72 -18.74 12.20 -0.38
CA GLY A 72 -18.60 11.29 0.74
C GLY A 72 -17.52 10.21 0.55
N ARG A 73 -16.40 10.54 -0.12
CA ARG A 73 -15.40 9.53 -0.53
C ARG A 73 -14.00 9.80 0.03
N PRO A 74 -13.36 8.81 0.66
CA PRO A 74 -11.96 8.91 1.04
C PRO A 74 -11.03 8.59 -0.13
N TYR A 75 -9.90 9.28 -0.13
CA TYR A 75 -8.74 9.02 -0.96
C TYR A 75 -7.52 8.95 -0.06
N TYR A 76 -6.51 8.17 -0.43
CA TYR A 76 -5.35 7.93 0.40
C TYR A 76 -4.06 8.40 -0.28
N ASP A 77 -3.28 9.18 0.46
CA ASP A 77 -1.84 9.29 0.25
C ASP A 77 -1.21 8.13 1.04
N ILE A 78 -0.86 7.04 0.34
CA ILE A 78 -0.28 5.86 0.97
C ILE A 78 1.22 6.11 1.13
N GLN A 79 1.71 6.01 2.36
CA GLN A 79 3.10 6.30 2.68
C GLN A 79 3.81 5.09 3.30
N SER A 80 5.09 4.92 3.01
CA SER A 80 5.94 3.96 3.73
C SER A 80 6.08 4.36 5.20
N TRP A 81 5.86 3.41 6.12
CA TRP A 81 5.79 3.62 7.57
C TRP A 81 6.60 2.60 8.40
N SER A 82 7.64 1.96 7.85
CA SER A 82 8.46 1.00 8.62
C SER A 82 9.75 1.63 9.16
N ARG A 83 10.15 1.27 10.39
CA ARG A 83 11.45 1.64 11.01
C ARG A 83 12.61 0.71 10.65
N ARG A 84 12.34 -0.47 10.08
CA ARG A 84 13.29 -1.61 10.12
C ARG A 84 13.80 -2.13 8.78
N THR A 85 13.26 -1.67 7.65
CA THR A 85 13.77 -2.07 6.33
C THR A 85 15.08 -1.38 5.94
N GLY A 86 15.69 -0.59 6.85
CA GLY A 86 16.82 0.29 6.55
C GLY A 86 16.40 1.61 5.91
N ARG A 87 15.09 1.80 5.66
CA ARG A 87 14.48 3.11 5.45
C ARG A 87 14.06 3.65 6.82
N ASP A 88 14.77 4.67 7.29
CA ASP A 88 14.35 5.40 8.48
C ASP A 88 13.02 6.12 8.21
N PHE A 89 12.31 6.47 9.30
CA PHE A 89 11.16 7.40 9.32
C PHE A 89 11.39 8.71 8.54
N GLN A 90 12.67 9.03 8.27
CA GLN A 90 13.13 10.25 7.62
C GLN A 90 13.52 10.06 6.14
N SER A 91 13.24 8.90 5.54
CA SER A 91 13.43 8.75 4.09
C SER A 91 12.64 9.84 3.37
N LYS A 92 13.33 10.63 2.55
CA LYS A 92 12.67 11.63 1.70
C LYS A 92 11.64 10.96 0.82
N ASN A 93 11.94 9.77 0.28
CA ASN A 93 11.03 8.98 -0.54
C ASN A 93 10.11 8.16 0.37
N ARG A 94 8.84 8.58 0.47
CA ARG A 94 7.83 7.89 1.27
C ARG A 94 6.45 7.84 0.66
N HIS A 95 6.13 8.72 -0.29
CA HIS A 95 4.80 8.82 -0.88
C HIS A 95 4.66 7.84 -2.02
N LEU A 96 3.65 6.97 -1.98
CA LEU A 96 3.38 6.02 -3.04
C LEU A 96 2.73 6.73 -4.24
N ASP A 97 3.34 6.60 -5.41
CA ASP A 97 2.83 7.10 -6.69
C ASP A 97 3.25 6.14 -7.82
N ILE A 98 2.83 6.44 -9.04
CA ILE A 98 3.06 5.61 -10.23
C ILE A 98 3.97 6.36 -11.20
N ASN A 99 4.98 5.66 -11.73
CA ASN A 99 5.81 6.21 -12.79
C ASN A 99 5.08 6.23 -14.16
N GLY A 100 5.72 6.83 -15.18
CA GLY A 100 5.15 6.87 -16.54
C GLY A 100 4.91 5.51 -17.21
N ASN A 101 5.47 4.42 -16.65
CA ASN A 101 5.30 3.05 -17.12
C ASN A 101 4.29 2.24 -16.29
N GLY A 102 3.61 2.86 -15.33
CA GLY A 102 2.60 2.18 -14.51
C GLY A 102 3.15 1.45 -13.28
N TYR A 103 4.43 1.53 -12.96
CA TYR A 103 5.02 0.90 -11.77
C TYR A 103 4.87 1.78 -10.53
N ALA A 104 4.43 1.18 -9.43
CA ALA A 104 4.22 1.86 -8.15
C ALA A 104 5.53 1.94 -7.36
N GLY A 105 5.87 3.13 -6.89
CA GLY A 105 7.09 3.39 -6.12
C GLY A 105 6.96 4.58 -5.18
N LEU A 106 8.00 4.80 -4.39
CA LEU A 106 8.08 5.84 -3.37
C LEU A 106 8.78 7.08 -3.91
N TYR A 107 8.15 8.22 -3.70
CA TYR A 107 8.62 9.52 -4.17
C TYR A 107 8.68 10.53 -3.02
N PRO A 108 9.48 11.60 -3.17
CA PRO A 108 9.63 12.59 -2.12
C PRO A 108 8.57 13.67 -2.11
N GLN A 109 7.85 13.86 -3.21
CA GLN A 109 6.75 14.81 -3.29
C GLN A 109 5.45 14.13 -2.84
N ALA A 110 4.67 14.84 -2.03
CA ALA A 110 3.29 14.43 -1.77
C ALA A 110 2.51 14.37 -3.11
N PRO A 111 1.67 13.34 -3.31
CA PRO A 111 0.97 13.14 -4.56
C PRO A 111 -0.04 14.27 -4.78
N GLY A 112 -0.18 14.68 -6.04
CA GLY A 112 -1.27 15.56 -6.44
C GLY A 112 -2.63 14.88 -6.25
N LYS A 113 -3.70 15.66 -6.28
CA LYS A 113 -5.08 15.17 -6.12
C LYS A 113 -5.40 13.97 -7.03
N GLU A 114 -4.89 13.98 -8.26
CA GLU A 114 -5.15 12.95 -9.27
C GLU A 114 -4.36 11.65 -9.07
N GLN A 115 -3.33 11.68 -8.23
CA GLN A 115 -2.43 10.56 -7.93
C GLN A 115 -2.79 9.83 -6.64
N LEU A 116 -3.84 10.27 -5.94
CA LEU A 116 -4.30 9.61 -4.72
C LEU A 116 -4.88 8.22 -5.01
N TRP A 117 -4.81 7.37 -4.00
CA TRP A 117 -5.28 5.99 -4.04
C TRP A 117 -6.68 5.84 -3.44
N LYS A 118 -7.32 4.72 -3.72
CA LYS A 118 -8.54 4.25 -3.06
C LYS A 118 -8.30 2.84 -2.58
N PHE A 119 -8.91 2.50 -1.45
CA PHE A 119 -9.14 1.12 -1.09
C PHE A 119 -10.58 0.77 -1.45
N MET A 120 -10.78 -0.31 -2.20
CA MET A 120 -12.07 -0.77 -2.67
C MET A 120 -12.41 -2.06 -1.96
N THR A 121 -13.62 -2.19 -1.42
CA THR A 121 -14.11 -3.41 -0.77
C THR A 121 -15.28 -3.99 -1.55
N VAL A 122 -15.44 -5.32 -1.46
CA VAL A 122 -16.59 -6.03 -2.01
C VAL A 122 -17.80 -5.74 -1.12
N GLN A 123 -18.91 -5.36 -1.73
CA GLN A 123 -20.20 -5.12 -1.06
C GLN A 123 -21.02 -6.42 -1.00
N GLU A 124 -22.11 -6.42 -0.24
CA GLU A 124 -23.00 -7.60 -0.13
C GLU A 124 -23.56 -8.08 -1.46
N ASP A 125 -23.76 -7.15 -2.42
CA ASP A 125 -24.24 -7.45 -3.78
C ASP A 125 -23.11 -7.92 -4.73
N GLY A 126 -21.89 -8.10 -4.23
CA GLY A 126 -20.71 -8.48 -4.99
C GLY A 126 -20.08 -7.35 -5.79
N SER A 127 -20.63 -6.13 -5.74
CA SER A 127 -20.04 -4.96 -6.39
C SER A 127 -18.83 -4.43 -5.63
N TRP A 128 -17.97 -3.68 -6.32
CA TRP A 128 -16.83 -3.01 -5.71
C TRP A 128 -17.15 -1.55 -5.43
N ALA A 129 -17.03 -1.13 -4.17
CA ALA A 129 -17.17 0.28 -3.78
C ALA A 129 -15.95 0.76 -3.00
N SER A 130 -15.73 2.08 -2.97
CA SER A 130 -14.67 2.65 -2.14
C SER A 130 -15.00 2.40 -0.67
N MET A 131 -14.01 1.99 0.11
CA MET A 131 -14.15 1.84 1.56
C MET A 131 -14.50 3.20 2.16
N THR A 132 -15.72 3.37 2.65
CA THR A 132 -16.20 4.59 3.32
C THR A 132 -16.34 4.42 4.83
N SER A 133 -16.17 3.21 5.35
CA SER A 133 -16.16 2.92 6.78
C SER A 133 -14.94 3.54 7.46
N ILE A 134 -15.13 3.94 8.72
CA ILE A 134 -14.02 4.16 9.65
C ILE A 134 -13.56 2.77 10.11
N VAL A 135 -12.25 2.59 10.25
CA VAL A 135 -11.65 1.32 10.67
C VAL A 135 -11.19 1.39 12.13
N GLU A 136 -10.99 0.24 12.74
CA GLU A 136 -10.48 0.10 14.11
C GLU A 136 -9.12 -0.62 14.14
N ALA A 137 -8.31 -0.36 15.15
CA ALA A 137 -7.07 -1.10 15.36
C ALA A 137 -7.37 -2.60 15.63
N GLY A 138 -6.58 -3.48 15.01
CA GLY A 138 -6.81 -4.93 14.99
C GLY A 138 -7.81 -5.40 13.92
N GLN A 139 -8.47 -4.48 13.20
CA GLN A 139 -9.40 -4.85 12.13
C GLN A 139 -8.66 -5.38 10.91
N GLN A 140 -9.21 -6.43 10.30
CA GLN A 140 -8.83 -6.89 8.97
C GLN A 140 -9.85 -6.42 7.93
N VAL A 141 -9.36 -5.84 6.84
CA VAL A 141 -10.20 -5.35 5.73
C VAL A 141 -9.71 -5.92 4.41
N GLU A 142 -10.54 -6.74 3.79
CA GLU A 142 -10.25 -7.31 2.47
C GLU A 142 -10.70 -6.38 1.35
N GLY A 143 -9.88 -6.30 0.30
CA GLY A 143 -10.19 -5.42 -0.82
C GLY A 143 -9.08 -5.30 -1.86
N ARG A 144 -9.13 -4.21 -2.64
CA ARG A 144 -8.14 -3.88 -3.67
C ARG A 144 -7.71 -2.42 -3.56
N ILE A 145 -6.43 -2.18 -3.78
CA ILE A 145 -5.93 -0.82 -3.97
C ILE A 145 -6.15 -0.42 -5.44
N ARG A 146 -6.70 0.78 -5.66
CA ARG A 146 -6.88 1.36 -7.00
C ARG A 146 -6.39 2.80 -7.03
N THR A 147 -5.94 3.26 -8.19
CA THR A 147 -5.72 4.70 -8.43
C THR A 147 -7.04 5.46 -8.37
N ARG A 148 -6.99 6.78 -8.21
CA ARG A 148 -8.16 7.66 -8.35
C ARG A 148 -8.94 7.40 -9.65
N SER A 149 -8.24 7.15 -10.75
CA SER A 149 -8.79 6.81 -12.08
C SER A 149 -9.29 5.37 -12.24
N ASN A 150 -9.29 4.56 -11.17
CA ASN A 150 -9.75 3.17 -11.12
C ASN A 150 -8.83 2.13 -11.76
N LEU A 151 -7.56 2.43 -12.01
CA LEU A 151 -6.59 1.38 -12.35
C LEU A 151 -6.29 0.55 -11.11
N GLU A 152 -6.33 -0.78 -11.25
CA GLU A 152 -6.07 -1.70 -10.15
C GLU A 152 -4.58 -1.85 -9.89
N LEU A 153 -4.19 -1.98 -8.62
CA LEU A 153 -2.86 -2.46 -8.28
C LEU A 153 -2.75 -3.93 -8.68
N GLN A 154 -1.68 -4.25 -9.41
CA GLN A 154 -1.41 -5.54 -10.01
C GLN A 154 0.01 -5.98 -9.64
N ALA A 155 0.27 -7.29 -9.63
CA ALA A 155 1.63 -7.81 -9.67
C ALA A 155 2.06 -8.03 -11.13
N ALA A 156 3.19 -7.45 -11.51
CA ALA A 156 3.85 -7.66 -12.79
C ALA A 156 5.26 -8.20 -12.62
N GLY A 157 5.59 -9.15 -13.50
CA GLY A 157 6.80 -9.96 -13.35
C GLY A 157 6.71 -10.88 -12.13
N ARG A 158 7.56 -11.90 -12.13
CA ARG A 158 7.79 -12.74 -10.95
C ARG A 158 9.19 -13.30 -11.06
N ASP A 159 10.04 -12.84 -10.16
CA ASP A 159 11.43 -13.26 -10.08
C ASP A 159 11.62 -14.17 -8.87
N THR A 160 12.36 -15.26 -9.07
CA THR A 160 12.68 -16.23 -8.02
C THR A 160 14.08 -15.96 -7.48
N VAL A 161 14.19 -15.93 -6.15
CA VAL A 161 15.44 -15.73 -5.41
C VAL A 161 15.51 -16.81 -4.33
N GLY A 162 16.33 -17.84 -4.56
CA GLY A 162 16.37 -19.01 -3.69
C GLY A 162 15.03 -19.77 -3.69
N ASP A 163 14.48 -20.00 -2.50
CA ASP A 163 13.15 -20.59 -2.27
C ASP A 163 12.01 -19.54 -2.21
N ARG A 164 12.33 -18.26 -2.44
CA ARG A 164 11.39 -17.13 -2.36
C ARG A 164 11.19 -16.48 -3.73
N TRP A 165 10.16 -15.65 -3.83
CA TRP A 165 9.88 -14.88 -5.03
C TRP A 165 9.45 -13.46 -4.69
N PHE A 166 9.63 -12.56 -5.65
CA PHE A 166 9.06 -11.22 -5.60
C PHE A 166 8.51 -10.79 -6.96
N ALA A 167 7.61 -9.81 -6.95
CA ALA A 167 6.99 -9.20 -8.12
C ALA A 167 6.87 -7.70 -7.89
N TYR A 168 6.97 -6.90 -8.94
CA TYR A 168 6.76 -5.46 -8.84
C TYR A 168 5.27 -5.15 -8.86
N ALA A 169 4.85 -4.19 -8.03
CA ALA A 169 3.49 -3.69 -8.10
C ALA A 169 3.36 -2.66 -9.24
N CYS A 170 2.32 -2.79 -10.05
CA CYS A 170 2.03 -1.90 -11.18
C CYS A 170 0.53 -1.64 -11.32
N THR A 171 0.13 -0.87 -12.32
CA THR A 171 -1.29 -0.61 -12.66
C THR A 171 -1.71 -1.09 -14.04
N GLY A 172 -0.93 -2.00 -14.64
CA GLY A 172 -1.24 -2.57 -15.95
C GLY A 172 -0.32 -3.72 -16.35
N GLY A 173 -0.85 -4.63 -17.16
CA GLY A 173 -0.10 -5.78 -17.70
C GLY A 173 0.21 -6.90 -16.70
N GLY A 174 -0.40 -6.87 -15.51
CA GLY A 174 -0.19 -7.85 -14.44
C GLY A 174 -1.47 -8.53 -13.95
N VAL A 175 -1.36 -9.22 -12.81
CA VAL A 175 -2.50 -9.86 -12.12
C VAL A 175 -3.02 -8.95 -11.03
N ALA A 176 -4.31 -8.63 -11.04
CA ALA A 176 -4.94 -7.80 -10.02
C ALA A 176 -4.77 -8.41 -8.62
N LEU A 177 -4.43 -7.57 -7.64
CA LEU A 177 -4.15 -8.02 -6.28
C LEU A 177 -5.37 -7.87 -5.39
N ASP A 178 -5.84 -8.99 -4.88
CA ASP A 178 -6.71 -9.10 -3.73
C ASP A 178 -5.85 -9.02 -2.47
N LEU A 179 -6.21 -8.10 -1.58
CA LEU A 179 -5.40 -7.68 -0.45
C LEU A 179 -6.21 -7.78 0.83
N CYS A 180 -5.53 -8.06 1.94
CA CYS A 180 -6.04 -7.90 3.28
C CYS A 180 -5.18 -6.85 3.99
N LEU A 181 -5.82 -5.75 4.40
CA LEU A 181 -5.23 -4.76 5.29
C LEU A 181 -5.40 -5.24 6.72
N GLU A 182 -4.32 -5.38 7.46
CA GLU A 182 -4.36 -5.55 8.91
C GLU A 182 -4.06 -4.19 9.54
N VAL A 183 -5.09 -3.57 10.10
CA VAL A 183 -5.03 -2.22 10.69
C VAL A 183 -4.36 -2.33 12.05
N LEU A 184 -3.25 -1.61 12.23
CA LEU A 184 -2.44 -1.66 13.45
C LEU A 184 -2.70 -0.45 14.35
N HIS A 185 -2.87 0.74 13.76
CA HIS A 185 -3.06 1.99 14.49
C HIS A 185 -4.03 2.91 13.74
N ILE A 186 -4.71 3.79 14.47
CA ILE A 186 -5.61 4.82 13.91
C ILE A 186 -4.91 6.18 13.93
N GLY A 187 -5.27 7.02 12.96
CA GLY A 187 -4.72 8.37 12.81
C GLY A 187 -3.24 8.38 12.45
N GLU A 188 -2.53 9.28 13.12
CA GLU A 188 -1.09 9.53 12.98
C GLU A 188 -0.36 9.21 14.30
N GLU A 189 -0.94 8.40 15.18
CA GLU A 189 -0.57 8.17 16.60
C GLU A 189 0.90 7.79 16.88
N LEU A 190 1.74 7.63 15.86
CA LEU A 190 3.16 7.33 15.96
C LEU A 190 4.09 8.46 15.43
N MET A 191 3.59 9.65 15.04
CA MET A 191 4.45 10.82 14.75
C MET A 191 4.83 11.66 15.97
N ASP A 192 4.07 11.57 17.07
CA ASP A 192 4.26 12.45 18.23
C ASP A 192 5.23 11.90 19.31
N ASP A 193 5.72 10.67 19.15
CA ASP A 193 6.78 10.14 20.01
C ASP A 193 8.15 10.64 19.55
N HIS A 194 8.46 11.86 19.98
CA HIS A 194 9.79 12.49 19.97
C HIS A 194 10.83 11.71 20.80
#